data_AF-A0A659ULT9-F1
#
_entry.id   AF-A0A659ULT9-F1
#
_cell.length_a   1.000
_cell.length_b   1.000
_cell.length_c   1.000
_cell.angle_alpha   90.00
_cell.angle_beta   90.00
_cell.angle_gamma   90.00
#
_symmetry.space_group_name_H-M   'P 1'
#
loop_
_entity.id
_entity.type
_entity.pdbx_description
1 polymer ?
#
loop_
_entity_poly.entity_id
_entity_poly.type
_entity_poly.pdbx_seq_one_letter_code
_entity_poly.pdbx_strand_id
1 'polypeptide(L)'
;ENYLVPVDADVSSLKDADQELVPISAVMDELKKTVPVTIMLLDACRTNPFPSDAVVRRAPTASAEPIGAGGLEPVRGAKALGNAPAADASLGTVIGFAAEPGRPALDGAAGENSPYAAA
;
A
#
# COMPACT_ATOMS: atom_id res chain seq x y z
N GLU A 1 1.54 -4.08 -6.10
CA GLU A 1 2.15 -3.13 -5.13
C GLU A 1 1.18 -1.97 -4.94
N ASN A 2 1.09 -1.37 -3.74
CA ASN A 2 0.34 -0.12 -3.53
C ASN A 2 1.32 1.01 -3.22
N TYR A 3 1.03 2.22 -3.66
CA TYR A 3 1.87 3.40 -3.45
C TYR A 3 1.06 4.51 -2.79
N LEU A 4 1.69 5.25 -1.88
CA LEU A 4 1.21 6.57 -1.48
C LEU A 4 1.74 7.59 -2.48
N VAL A 5 0.85 8.46 -2.95
CA VAL A 5 1.17 9.53 -3.91
C VAL A 5 1.21 10.85 -3.13
N PRO A 6 2.38 11.51 -3.01
CA PRO A 6 2.47 12.83 -2.41
C PRO A 6 1.66 13.89 -3.17
N VAL A 7 1.33 14.98 -2.49
CA VAL A 7 0.52 16.07 -3.04
C VAL A 7 1.23 16.88 -4.14
N ASP A 8 2.56 16.78 -4.19
CA ASP A 8 3.45 17.44 -5.14
C ASP A 8 3.95 16.51 -6.25
N ALA A 9 3.50 15.25 -6.29
CA ALA A 9 3.89 14.29 -7.31
C ALA A 9 3.32 14.64 -8.69
N ASP A 10 4.11 14.47 -9.74
CA ASP A 10 3.65 14.67 -11.12
C ASP A 10 2.90 13.44 -11.63
N VAL A 11 1.57 13.45 -11.49
CA VAL A 11 0.70 12.36 -11.98
C VAL A 11 0.64 12.24 -13.51
N SER A 12 1.19 13.21 -14.25
CA SER A 12 1.24 13.18 -15.72
C SER A 12 2.37 12.28 -16.25
N SER A 13 3.35 11.91 -15.41
CA SER A 13 4.50 11.10 -15.83
C SER A 13 5.09 10.25 -14.70
N LEU A 14 5.48 9.01 -15.00
CA LEU A 14 6.17 8.13 -14.04
C LEU A 14 7.70 8.20 -14.13
N LYS A 15 8.27 9.21 -14.77
CA LYS A 15 9.72 9.29 -15.01
C LYS A 15 10.55 9.23 -13.72
N ASP A 16 10.06 9.84 -12.66
CA ASP A 16 10.71 9.93 -11.34
C ASP A 16 9.91 9.21 -10.24
N ALA A 17 9.06 8.25 -10.64
CA ALA A 17 8.13 7.58 -9.74
C ALA A 17 8.82 6.78 -8.61
N ASP A 18 10.07 6.36 -8.80
CA ASP A 18 10.87 5.69 -7.78
C ASP A 18 11.37 6.65 -6.68
N GLN A 19 11.39 7.95 -6.95
CA GLN A 19 11.76 8.99 -5.99
C GLN A 19 10.55 9.74 -5.43
N GLU A 20 9.49 9.90 -6.23
CA GLU A 20 8.30 10.65 -5.84
C GLU A 20 7.24 9.79 -5.14
N LEU A 21 7.16 8.49 -5.43
CA LEU A 21 6.14 7.63 -4.83
C LEU A 21 6.69 6.85 -3.64
N VAL A 22 5.84 6.65 -2.64
CA VAL A 22 6.21 5.86 -1.46
C VAL A 22 5.56 4.48 -1.55
N PRO A 23 6.31 3.39 -1.79
CA PRO A 23 5.74 2.05 -1.79
C PRO A 23 5.30 1.65 -0.37
N ILE A 24 4.07 1.16 -0.25
CA ILE A 24 3.51 0.69 1.03
C ILE A 24 4.34 -0.46 1.60
N SER A 25 4.89 -1.33 0.76
CA SER A 25 5.76 -2.43 1.18
C SER A 25 7.00 -1.94 1.95
N ALA A 26 7.63 -0.85 1.51
CA ALA A 26 8.79 -0.28 2.22
C ALA A 26 8.41 0.27 3.60
N VAL A 27 7.26 0.94 3.71
CA VAL A 27 6.74 1.42 5.00
C VAL A 27 6.44 0.24 5.93
N MET A 28 5.82 -0.81 5.41
CA MET A 28 5.50 -2.03 6.17
C MET A 28 6.76 -2.73 6.66
N ASP A 29 7.79 -2.83 5.82
CA ASP A 29 9.04 -3.48 6.18
C ASP A 29 9.81 -2.69 7.24
N GLU A 30 9.71 -1.36 7.24
CA GLU A 30 10.30 -0.53 8.29
C GLU A 30 9.55 -0.65 9.63
N LEU A 31 8.22 -0.67 9.60
CA LEU A 31 7.41 -0.85 10.81
C LEU A 31 7.67 -2.21 11.48
N LYS A 32 7.73 -3.29 10.70
CA LYS A 32 7.98 -4.65 11.21
C LYS A 32 9.34 -4.83 11.90
N LYS A 33 10.33 -3.97 11.62
CA LYS A 33 11.62 -3.99 12.33
C LYS A 33 11.50 -3.48 13.76
N THR A 34 10.53 -2.62 14.01
CA THR A 34 10.42 -1.85 15.26
C THR A 34 9.31 -2.37 16.16
N VAL A 35 8.23 -2.90 15.58
CA VAL A 35 7.05 -3.36 16.34
C VAL A 35 6.67 -4.81 16.03
N PRO A 36 6.21 -5.56 17.03
CA PRO A 36 5.85 -6.96 16.84
C PRO A 36 4.53 -7.15 16.09
N VAL A 37 3.61 -6.17 16.11
CA VAL A 37 2.36 -6.23 15.35
C VAL A 37 2.25 -4.96 14.52
N THR A 38 2.00 -5.11 13.22
CA THR A 38 1.76 -3.98 12.31
C THR A 38 0.31 -3.99 11.84
N ILE A 39 -0.41 -2.90 12.08
CA ILE A 39 -1.77 -2.68 11.57
C ILE A 39 -1.74 -1.43 10.69
N MET A 40 -2.15 -1.57 9.44
CA MET A 40 -2.21 -0.46 8.48
C MET A 40 -3.63 -0.34 7.93
N LEU A 41 -4.22 0.84 8.08
CA LEU A 41 -5.56 1.16 7.60
C LEU A 41 -5.41 2.20 6.48
N LEU A 42 -5.78 1.82 5.26
CA LEU A 42 -5.59 2.65 4.06
C LEU A 42 -6.94 3.12 3.53
N ASP A 43 -7.24 4.37 3.84
CA ASP A 43 -8.39 5.09 3.31
C ASP A 43 -7.98 5.90 2.07
N ALA A 44 -7.83 5.20 0.96
CA ALA A 44 -7.35 5.77 -0.27
C ALA A 44 -7.92 5.02 -1.49
N CYS A 45 -8.02 5.75 -2.60
CA CYS A 45 -8.30 5.15 -3.90
C CYS A 45 -7.25 4.10 -4.24
N ARG A 46 -7.69 3.00 -4.86
CA ARG A 46 -6.81 1.99 -5.44
C ARG A 46 -6.92 1.95 -6.96
N THR A 47 -7.30 3.09 -7.54
CA THR A 47 -7.20 3.38 -8.96
C THR A 47 -5.76 3.76 -9.30
N ASN A 48 -5.39 3.59 -10.56
CA ASN A 48 -4.13 4.09 -11.07
C ASN A 48 -4.34 5.52 -11.64
N PRO A 49 -3.74 6.58 -11.05
CA PRO A 49 -3.88 7.94 -11.57
C PRO A 49 -2.99 8.22 -12.79
N PHE A 50 -2.03 7.33 -13.10
CA PHE A 50 -1.06 7.51 -14.19
C PHE A 50 -1.63 7.09 -15.55
N PRO A 51 -1.03 7.56 -16.66
CA PRO A 51 -1.37 7.10 -18.01
C PRO A 51 -1.36 5.57 -18.13
N SER A 52 -2.21 5.02 -18.99
CA SER A 52 -2.38 3.56 -19.12
C SER A 52 -1.15 2.81 -19.63
N ASP A 53 -0.23 3.51 -20.28
CA ASP A 53 1.05 3.01 -20.78
C ASP A 53 2.21 3.22 -19.80
N ALA A 54 1.92 3.78 -18.62
CA ALA A 54 2.93 4.11 -17.63
C ALA A 54 3.47 2.84 -16.94
N VAL A 55 4.79 2.80 -16.76
CA VAL A 55 5.53 1.68 -16.17
C VAL A 55 6.36 2.14 -14.98
N VAL A 56 6.54 1.26 -13.99
CA VAL A 56 7.33 1.53 -12.77
C VAL A 56 8.52 0.59 -12.69
N ARG A 57 9.66 1.11 -12.23
CA ARG A 57 10.83 0.30 -11.86
C ARG A 57 10.97 0.32 -10.34
N ARG A 58 11.08 -0.86 -9.72
CA ARG A 58 11.30 -0.98 -8.28
C ARG A 58 12.73 -0.67 -7.82
N ALA A 59 13.66 -0.58 -8.77
CA ALA A 59 15.05 -0.19 -8.56
C ALA A 59 15.61 0.33 -9.90
N PRO A 60 16.70 1.13 -9.90
CA PRO A 60 17.29 1.67 -11.13
C PRO A 60 17.62 0.61 -12.19
N THR A 61 17.99 -0.60 -11.75
CA THR A 61 18.35 -1.73 -12.61
C THR A 61 17.20 -2.73 -12.84
N ALA A 62 16.02 -2.51 -12.24
CA ALA A 62 14.88 -3.41 -12.39
C ALA A 62 14.20 -3.25 -13.75
N SER A 63 13.56 -4.32 -14.21
CA SER A 63 12.63 -4.27 -15.34
C SER A 63 11.50 -3.29 -15.06
N ALA A 64 11.07 -2.58 -16.12
CA ALA A 64 9.90 -1.74 -16.05
C ALA A 64 8.64 -2.61 -16.12
N GLU A 65 7.77 -2.49 -15.13
CA GLU A 65 6.54 -3.27 -15.01
C GLU A 65 5.31 -2.35 -15.15
N PRO A 66 4.25 -2.78 -15.85
CA PRO A 66 3.00 -2.01 -15.93
C PRO A 66 2.30 -1.95 -14.57
N ILE A 67 1.63 -0.83 -14.30
CA ILE A 67 0.81 -0.68 -13.09
C ILE A 67 -0.52 -1.42 -13.29
N GLY A 68 -0.61 -2.63 -12.75
CA GLY A 68 -1.84 -3.42 -12.73
C GLY A 68 -2.68 -3.19 -11.47
N ALA A 69 -4.00 -3.40 -11.58
CA ALA A 69 -4.91 -3.46 -10.43
C ALA A 69 -4.81 -4.77 -9.62
N GLY A 70 -3.73 -5.54 -9.79
CA GLY A 70 -3.54 -6.80 -9.06
C GLY A 70 -3.23 -6.56 -7.57
N GLY A 71 -3.78 -7.41 -6.70
CA GLY A 71 -3.47 -7.41 -5.27
C GLY A 71 -2.00 -7.71 -4.98
N LEU A 72 -1.57 -7.46 -3.74
CA LEU A 72 -0.30 -7.97 -3.22
C LEU A 72 -0.33 -9.52 -3.26
N GLU A 73 0.85 -10.14 -3.37
CA GLU A 73 1.00 -11.57 -3.11
C GLU A 73 0.26 -11.99 -1.82
N PRO A 74 -0.16 -13.27 -1.68
CA PRO A 74 -0.94 -13.72 -0.54
C PRO A 74 -0.29 -13.26 0.77
N VAL A 75 -0.92 -12.31 1.45
CA VAL A 75 -0.57 -11.99 2.84
C VAL A 75 -0.81 -13.26 3.63
N ARG A 76 0.27 -13.87 4.15
CA ARG A 76 0.14 -14.98 5.07
C ARG A 76 -0.73 -14.50 6.22
N GLY A 77 -1.91 -15.11 6.37
CA GLY A 77 -2.87 -14.75 7.41
C GLY A 77 -2.24 -14.81 8.80
N ALA A 78 -2.82 -14.07 9.74
CA ALA A 78 -2.40 -14.09 11.13
C ALA A 78 -2.39 -15.54 11.66
N LYS A 79 -1.21 -16.05 12.00
CA LYS A 79 -1.03 -17.36 12.62
C LYS A 79 -1.26 -17.19 14.13
N ALA A 80 -2.06 -18.07 14.74
CA ALA A 80 -2.22 -18.08 16.18
C ALA A 80 -0.85 -18.22 16.87
N LEU A 81 -0.58 -17.35 17.85
CA LEU A 81 0.62 -17.40 18.68
C LEU A 81 0.57 -18.63 19.59
N GLY A 82 0.99 -19.79 19.07
CA GLY A 82 1.42 -20.90 19.91
C GLY A 82 2.82 -20.64 20.46
N ASN A 83 3.23 -21.38 21.49
CA ASN A 83 4.52 -21.32 22.20
C ASN A 83 5.74 -21.60 21.27
N ALA A 84 5.96 -20.76 20.26
CA ALA A 84 7.14 -20.77 19.43
C ALA A 84 8.22 -19.89 20.10
N PRO A 85 9.49 -20.31 20.07
CA PRO A 85 10.58 -19.47 20.58
C PRO A 85 10.61 -18.15 19.80
N ALA A 86 10.84 -17.05 20.52
CA ALA A 86 10.87 -15.68 20.01
C ALA A 86 12.09 -15.42 19.10
N ALA A 87 12.13 -16.06 17.93
CA ALA A 87 13.20 -15.86 16.96
C ALA A 87 12.80 -14.97 15.77
N ASP A 88 11.50 -14.77 15.51
CA ASP A 88 11.02 -13.84 14.48
C ASP A 88 10.04 -12.87 15.14
N ALA A 89 10.53 -11.67 15.49
CA ALA A 89 9.84 -10.71 16.34
C ALA A 89 8.53 -10.13 15.78
N SER A 90 8.04 -10.57 14.62
CA SER A 90 6.77 -10.16 14.03
C SER A 90 5.65 -11.15 14.36
N LEU A 91 4.82 -10.79 15.33
CA LEU A 91 3.59 -11.47 15.76
C LEU A 91 2.44 -11.38 14.74
N GLY A 92 2.57 -10.59 13.67
CA GLY A 92 1.63 -10.58 12.55
C GLY A 92 1.42 -9.23 11.89
N THR A 93 0.65 -9.22 10.81
CA THR A 93 0.33 -8.02 10.04
C THR A 93 -1.13 -8.03 9.60
N VAL A 94 -1.80 -6.89 9.73
CA VAL A 94 -3.16 -6.66 9.23
C VAL A 94 -3.16 -5.41 8.35
N ILE A 95 -3.76 -5.50 7.17
CA ILE A 95 -3.98 -4.36 6.28
C ILE A 95 -5.47 -4.26 5.97
N GLY A 96 -6.07 -3.10 6.25
CA GLY A 96 -7.43 -2.75 5.86
C GLY A 96 -7.41 -1.77 4.69
N PHE A 97 -8.28 -1.97 3.71
CA PHE A 97 -8.43 -1.09 2.55
C PHE A 97 -9.86 -0.55 2.48
N ALA A 98 -10.01 0.75 2.21
CA ALA A 98 -11.31 1.36 1.95
C ALA A 98 -11.93 0.98 0.60
N ALA A 99 -11.09 0.56 -0.36
CA ALA A 99 -11.51 0.23 -1.71
C ALA A 99 -10.93 -1.10 -2.20
N GLU A 100 -11.66 -1.72 -3.14
CA GLU A 100 -11.15 -2.82 -3.95
C GLU A 100 -10.08 -2.34 -4.94
N PRO A 101 -9.20 -3.24 -5.44
CA PRO A 101 -8.25 -2.86 -6.46
C PRO A 101 -8.93 -2.29 -7.72
N GLY A 102 -8.41 -1.18 -8.25
CA GLY A 102 -8.98 -0.49 -9.41
C GLY A 102 -10.24 0.34 -9.11
N ARG A 103 -10.64 0.48 -7.84
CA ARG A 103 -11.81 1.27 -7.44
C ARG A 103 -11.41 2.48 -6.59
N PRO A 104 -12.16 3.59 -6.70
CA PRO A 104 -11.97 4.74 -5.83
C PRO A 104 -12.51 4.44 -4.43
N ALA A 105 -11.92 5.07 -3.42
CA ALA A 105 -12.52 5.20 -2.09
C ALA A 105 -13.47 6.41 -2.09
N LEU A 106 -14.48 6.39 -1.22
CA LEU A 106 -15.46 7.48 -1.13
C LEU A 106 -15.07 8.42 0.02
N ASP A 107 -15.09 9.73 -0.22
CA ASP A 107 -14.74 10.72 0.81
C ASP A 107 -15.90 11.02 1.78
N GLY A 108 -17.12 10.62 1.45
CA GLY A 108 -18.32 11.01 2.20
C GLY A 108 -18.91 12.34 1.73
N ALA A 109 -19.90 12.87 2.46
CA ALA A 109 -20.47 14.18 2.17
C ALA A 109 -19.52 15.30 2.62
N ALA A 110 -19.67 16.50 2.06
CA ALA A 110 -18.84 17.64 2.43
C ALA A 110 -18.94 17.95 3.94
N GLY A 111 -17.81 17.88 4.65
CA GLY A 111 -17.73 18.09 6.09
C GLY A 111 -17.98 16.83 6.95
N GLU A 112 -18.22 15.68 6.33
CA GLU A 112 -18.35 14.40 7.00
C GLU A 112 -17.08 13.53 6.83
N ASN A 113 -16.98 12.46 7.62
CA ASN A 113 -15.94 11.45 7.44
C ASN A 113 -16.27 10.56 6.24
N SER A 114 -15.24 9.92 5.67
CA SER A 114 -15.40 8.85 4.70
C SER A 114 -16.18 7.67 5.31
N PRO A 115 -16.85 6.83 4.49
CA PRO A 115 -17.50 5.62 4.98
C PRO A 115 -16.53 4.63 5.65
N TYR A 116 -15.25 4.63 5.27
CA TYR A 116 -14.25 3.76 5.89
C TYR A 116 -13.82 4.27 7.27
N ALA A 117 -13.63 5.59 7.42
CA ALA A 117 -13.29 6.19 8.70
C ALA A 117 -14.47 6.26 9.68
N ALA A 118 -15.71 6.28 9.17
CA ALA A 118 -16.93 6.34 9.98
C ALA A 118 -17.41 4.97 10.51
N ALA A 119 -16.85 3.86 10.02
CA ALA A 119 -17.28 2.50 10.34
C ALA A 119 -16.86 1.99 11.73
#